data_AF-A0AAV7IDM9-F1
#
_entry.id   AF-A0AAV7IDM9-F1
#
_cell.length_a   1.000
_cell.length_b   1.000
_cell.length_c   1.000
_cell.angle_alpha   90.00
_cell.angle_beta   90.00
_cell.angle_gamma   90.00
#
_symmetry.space_group_name_H-M   'P 1'
#
loop_
_entity.id
_entity.type
_entity.pdbx_description
1 polymer ?
#
loop_
_entity_poly.entity_id
_entity_poly.type
_entity_poly.pdbx_seq_one_letter_code
_entity_poly.pdbx_strand_id
1 'polypeptide(L)'
;MEGIISSLVALTIIIGSKAEYVCEPDSCQGLQHTLCLYDVANGDETRGNPGLQPAGNIPPVEWDEELAKIAQVWADQCQNGHSACDDTTRFTVNQNIEFSSKSNEYEKDIPGMFNQWTDEASNFDSSQVNDMSNQS
;
A
#
# COMPACT_ATOMS: atom_id res chain seq x y z
N MET A 1 -22.47 2.42 42.17
CA MET A 1 -21.26 1.89 42.83
C MET A 1 -21.11 0.46 42.38
N GLU A 2 -20.47 0.29 41.21
CA GLU A 2 -19.13 -0.29 41.02
C GLU A 2 -19.38 -1.69 40.39
N GLY A 3 -19.26 -1.94 39.09
CA GLY A 3 -18.27 -1.41 38.16
C GLY A 3 -17.14 -2.43 37.98
N ILE A 4 -17.45 -3.66 37.56
CA ILE A 4 -16.43 -4.62 37.11
C ILE A 4 -16.81 -5.05 35.70
N ILE A 5 -16.62 -4.14 34.74
CA ILE A 5 -16.42 -4.53 33.35
C ILE A 5 -15.02 -5.14 33.36
N SER A 6 -14.97 -6.47 33.43
CA SER A 6 -13.74 -7.23 33.28
C SER A 6 -13.24 -6.98 31.85
N SER A 7 -12.40 -5.96 31.72
CA SER A 7 -11.63 -5.65 30.52
C SER A 7 -10.62 -6.77 30.27
N LEU A 8 -11.13 -7.90 29.80
CA LEU A 8 -10.37 -8.78 28.92
C LEU A 8 -10.29 -8.06 27.58
N VAL A 9 -9.40 -7.07 27.49
CA VAL A 9 -8.80 -6.68 26.22
C VAL A 9 -8.03 -7.91 25.79
N ALA A 10 -8.70 -8.78 25.03
CA ALA A 10 -8.04 -9.75 24.19
C ALA A 10 -7.25 -8.92 23.18
N LEU A 11 -6.00 -8.59 23.55
CA LEU A 11 -5.01 -8.07 22.64
C LEU A 11 -4.63 -9.25 21.75
N THR A 12 -5.49 -9.56 20.79
CA THR A 12 -5.20 -10.51 19.74
C THR A 12 -4.23 -9.81 18.80
N ILE A 13 -2.94 -9.85 19.13
CA ILE A 13 -1.88 -9.50 18.19
C ILE A 13 -1.89 -10.61 17.14
N ILE A 14 -2.69 -10.42 16.08
CA ILE A 14 -2.65 -11.28 14.91
C ILE A 14 -1.43 -10.85 14.11
N ILE A 15 -0.35 -11.60 14.24
CA ILE A 15 0.84 -11.48 13.40
C ILE A 15 0.44 -12.02 12.02
N GLY A 16 -0.08 -11.13 11.17
CA GLY A 16 -0.37 -11.43 9.78
C GLY A 16 0.90 -11.34 8.94
N SER A 17 1.93 -12.14 9.23
CA SER A 17 3.21 -12.11 8.51
C SER A 17 3.31 -13.15 7.40
N LYS A 18 2.30 -13.17 6.53
CA LYS A 18 2.48 -13.79 5.23
C LYS A 18 2.20 -12.73 4.18
N ALA A 19 3.28 -12.31 3.52
CA ALA A 19 3.31 -11.96 2.11
C ALA A 19 2.66 -13.12 1.35
N GLU A 20 1.33 -13.13 1.39
CA GLU A 20 0.52 -14.03 0.62
C GLU A 20 0.64 -13.52 -0.80
N TYR A 21 1.13 -14.37 -1.70
CA TYR A 21 1.19 -14.13 -3.12
C TYR A 21 -0.25 -13.86 -3.61
N VAL A 22 -0.73 -12.61 -3.50
CA VAL A 22 -2.03 -12.21 -4.05
C VAL A 22 -1.79 -11.93 -5.52
N CYS A 23 -1.79 -13.03 -6.21
CA CYS A 23 -1.23 -13.16 -7.52
C CYS A 23 -1.87 -14.44 -8.07
N GLU A 24 -3.01 -14.33 -8.76
CA GLU A 24 -3.42 -15.04 -10.00
C GLU A 24 -4.65 -14.30 -10.57
N PRO A 25 -4.64 -13.74 -11.80
CA PRO A 25 -5.95 -13.57 -12.45
C PRO A 25 -5.98 -13.74 -13.96
N ASP A 26 -6.81 -14.70 -14.39
CA ASP A 26 -7.44 -14.73 -15.71
C ASP A 26 -8.31 -13.49 -16.00
N SER A 27 -8.72 -12.73 -14.96
CA SER A 27 -9.49 -11.48 -15.09
C SER A 27 -8.66 -10.25 -15.46
N CYS A 28 -7.34 -10.40 -15.60
CA CYS A 28 -6.44 -9.41 -16.22
C CYS A 28 -5.87 -9.94 -17.55
N GLN A 29 -6.61 -10.85 -18.20
CA GLN A 29 -6.08 -11.76 -19.24
C GLN A 29 -4.90 -12.65 -18.74
N GLY A 30 -4.70 -12.78 -17.43
CA GLY A 30 -3.56 -13.49 -16.83
C GLY A 30 -2.62 -12.64 -15.94
N LEU A 31 -2.89 -11.36 -15.66
CA LEU A 31 -1.93 -10.48 -14.94
C LEU A 31 -2.26 -10.17 -13.48
N GLN A 32 -1.40 -10.66 -12.61
CA GLN A 32 -1.38 -10.40 -11.17
C GLN A 32 -0.80 -9.04 -10.85
N HIS A 33 -1.59 -7.97 -10.71
CA HIS A 33 -1.01 -6.72 -10.23
C HIS A 33 -1.98 -5.66 -9.75
N THR A 34 -1.66 -5.03 -8.61
CA THR A 34 -2.18 -3.73 -8.16
C THR A 34 -1.93 -2.61 -9.18
N LEU A 35 -1.16 -2.88 -10.23
CA LEU A 35 -0.80 -1.94 -11.29
C LEU A 35 -1.66 -1.99 -12.55
N CYS A 36 -2.57 -2.97 -12.62
CA CYS A 36 -3.71 -2.91 -13.53
C CYS A 36 -4.81 -1.92 -13.07
N LEU A 37 -4.63 -1.28 -11.91
CA LEU A 37 -5.56 -0.30 -11.30
C LEU A 37 -5.14 1.16 -11.50
N TYR A 38 -4.01 1.46 -12.15
CA TYR A 38 -3.60 2.86 -12.35
C TYR A 38 -4.35 3.46 -13.54
N ASP A 39 -5.55 3.96 -13.26
CA ASP A 39 -6.31 4.85 -14.14
C ASP A 39 -5.43 6.01 -14.64
N VAL A 40 -4.44 6.43 -13.82
CA VAL A 40 -3.46 7.48 -14.15
C VAL A 40 -2.69 7.20 -15.44
N ALA A 41 -2.23 5.96 -15.70
CA ALA A 41 -1.38 5.68 -16.86
C ALA A 41 -2.12 5.91 -18.19
N ASN A 42 -3.43 5.64 -18.21
CA ASN A 42 -4.30 5.85 -19.37
C ASN A 42 -4.96 7.25 -19.37
N GLY A 43 -4.77 8.05 -18.32
CA GLY A 43 -5.43 9.34 -18.15
C GLY A 43 -6.89 9.25 -17.71
N ASP A 44 -7.31 8.09 -17.18
CA ASP A 44 -8.65 7.82 -16.69
C ASP A 44 -8.83 8.24 -15.21
N GLU A 45 -7.76 8.66 -14.53
CA GLU A 45 -7.84 9.13 -13.14
C GLU A 45 -8.56 10.47 -13.06
N THR A 46 -9.77 10.45 -12.51
CA THR A 46 -10.65 11.61 -12.42
C THR A 46 -10.53 12.39 -11.11
N ARG A 47 -9.65 11.96 -10.21
CA ARG A 47 -9.40 12.62 -8.90
C ARG A 47 -8.20 13.58 -8.99
N GLY A 48 -8.20 14.60 -8.13
CA GLY A 48 -7.13 15.58 -8.00
C GLY A 48 -7.60 16.93 -7.49
N ASN A 49 -6.66 17.73 -7.00
CA ASN A 49 -6.94 19.02 -6.40
C ASN A 49 -5.76 20.02 -6.56
N PRO A 50 -5.82 20.95 -7.53
CA PRO A 50 -6.85 21.13 -8.54
C PRO A 50 -6.66 20.21 -9.76
N GLY A 51 -7.79 19.86 -10.40
CA GLY A 51 -7.81 19.21 -11.71
C GLY A 51 -7.52 17.71 -11.66
N LEU A 52 -7.57 17.07 -12.83
CA LEU A 52 -7.33 15.63 -12.98
C LEU A 52 -5.83 15.34 -12.99
N GLN A 53 -5.45 14.11 -12.64
CA GLN A 53 -4.05 13.68 -12.80
C GLN A 53 -3.70 13.54 -14.29
N PRO A 54 -2.53 14.03 -14.73
CA PRO A 54 -2.11 13.90 -16.11
C PRO A 54 -1.76 12.45 -16.42
N ALA A 55 -2.08 12.01 -17.64
CA ALA A 55 -1.59 10.73 -18.14
C ALA A 55 -0.06 10.74 -18.24
N GLY A 56 0.57 9.61 -17.93
CA GLY A 56 2.01 9.45 -17.98
C GLY A 56 2.42 8.09 -18.55
N ASN A 57 3.64 8.01 -19.07
CA ASN A 57 4.22 6.73 -19.47
C ASN A 57 4.75 6.00 -18.23
N ILE A 58 3.88 5.26 -17.56
CA ILE A 58 4.20 4.51 -16.34
C ILE A 58 4.52 3.06 -16.73
N PRO A 59 5.78 2.58 -16.57
CA PRO A 59 6.12 1.20 -16.88
C PRO A 59 5.42 0.23 -15.92
N PRO A 60 5.15 -1.01 -16.36
CA PRO A 60 4.68 -2.05 -15.46
C PRO A 60 5.72 -2.28 -14.35
N VAL A 61 5.27 -2.43 -13.11
CA VAL A 61 6.11 -2.92 -12.02
C VAL A 61 5.94 -4.43 -11.91
N GLU A 62 6.99 -5.08 -11.40
CA GLU A 62 7.05 -6.53 -11.24
C GLU A 62 7.28 -6.88 -9.77
N TRP A 63 6.81 -8.05 -9.36
CA TRP A 63 7.06 -8.56 -8.01
C TRP A 63 8.54 -8.86 -7.82
N ASP A 64 9.10 -8.37 -6.71
CA ASP A 64 10.49 -8.59 -6.35
C ASP A 64 10.60 -9.36 -5.02
N GLU A 65 11.18 -10.55 -5.10
CA GLU A 65 11.32 -11.46 -3.96
C GLU A 65 12.26 -10.95 -2.85
N GLU A 66 13.21 -10.08 -3.17
CA GLU A 66 14.08 -9.45 -2.15
C GLU A 66 13.28 -8.38 -1.40
N LEU A 67 12.57 -7.51 -2.13
CA LEU A 67 11.74 -6.46 -1.53
C LEU A 67 10.61 -7.05 -0.67
N ALA A 68 9.95 -8.11 -1.14
CA ALA A 68 8.91 -8.79 -0.37
C ALA A 68 9.42 -9.31 0.98
N LYS A 69 10.64 -9.85 1.02
CA LYS A 69 11.26 -10.34 2.27
C LYS A 69 11.64 -9.20 3.19
N ILE A 70 12.22 -8.12 2.67
CA ILE A 70 12.56 -6.92 3.45
C ILE A 70 11.29 -6.33 4.06
N ALA A 71 10.24 -6.15 3.26
CA ALA A 71 8.95 -5.66 3.72
C ALA A 71 8.34 -6.56 4.80
N GLN A 72 8.41 -7.89 4.64
CA GLN A 72 7.91 -8.83 5.64
C GLN A 72 8.68 -8.73 6.96
N VAL A 73 10.02 -8.66 6.91
CA VAL A 73 10.85 -8.49 8.12
C VAL A 73 10.49 -7.22 8.89
N TRP A 74 10.18 -6.13 8.17
CA TRP A 74 9.71 -4.89 8.79
C TRP A 74 8.30 -5.03 9.38
N ALA A 75 7.36 -5.61 8.63
CA ALA A 75 6.00 -5.85 9.11
C ALA A 75 5.96 -6.71 10.39
N ASP A 76 6.87 -7.68 10.51
CA ASP A 76 7.01 -8.55 11.69
C ASP A 76 7.38 -7.80 12.97
N GLN A 77 7.91 -6.57 12.86
CA GLN A 77 8.22 -5.74 14.02
C GLN A 77 6.96 -5.17 14.68
N CYS A 78 5.82 -5.20 13.97
CA CYS A 78 4.55 -4.64 14.44
C CYS A 78 4.66 -3.15 14.88
N GLN A 79 5.55 -2.40 14.23
CA GLN A 79 5.75 -0.97 14.49
C GLN A 79 5.02 -0.16 13.42
N ASN A 80 4.26 0.84 13.84
CA ASN A 80 3.67 1.79 12.90
C ASN A 80 4.72 2.83 12.50
N GLY A 81 5.12 2.82 11.22
CA GLY A 81 6.07 3.76 10.64
C GLY A 81 6.91 3.15 9.53
N HIS A 82 7.74 3.99 8.91
CA HIS A 82 8.72 3.55 7.91
C HIS A 82 9.95 2.95 8.57
N SER A 83 10.53 1.95 7.92
CA SER A 83 11.84 1.43 8.32
C SER A 83 12.92 2.49 8.12
N ALA A 84 13.99 2.43 8.93
CA ALA A 84 15.11 3.36 8.80
C ALA A 84 16.10 2.97 7.67
N CYS A 85 16.04 1.74 7.17
CA CYS A 85 16.96 1.21 6.16
C CYS A 85 16.39 -0.06 5.51
N ASP A 86 16.08 0.04 4.23
CA ASP A 86 15.49 -1.00 3.37
C ASP A 86 16.10 -1.04 1.97
N ASP A 87 17.09 -0.18 1.71
CA ASP A 87 17.84 -0.13 0.47
C ASP A 87 18.50 -1.48 0.17
N THR A 88 18.39 -1.89 -1.09
CA THR A 88 19.05 -3.09 -1.59
C THR A 88 20.41 -2.72 -2.18
N THR A 89 21.20 -3.74 -2.51
CA THR A 89 22.42 -3.52 -3.30
C THR A 89 22.13 -3.03 -4.73
N ARG A 90 20.89 -3.15 -5.20
CA ARG A 90 20.47 -2.83 -6.58
C ARG A 90 19.96 -1.39 -6.70
N PHE A 91 19.29 -0.87 -5.68
CA PHE A 91 18.64 0.44 -5.69
C PHE A 91 18.16 0.84 -4.28
N THR A 92 17.95 2.15 -4.11
CA THR A 92 17.24 2.72 -2.96
C THR A 92 15.76 2.37 -3.02
N VAL A 93 15.15 2.11 -1.86
CA VAL A 93 13.78 1.62 -1.73
C VAL A 93 12.90 2.67 -1.06
N ASN A 94 11.67 2.81 -1.54
CA ASN A 94 10.63 3.60 -0.90
C ASN A 94 9.54 2.66 -0.35
N GLN A 95 8.79 3.12 0.65
CA GLN A 95 7.82 2.31 1.37
C GLN A 95 6.45 2.99 1.43
N ASN A 96 5.41 2.22 1.14
CA ASN A 96 4.06 2.52 1.61
C ASN A 96 3.75 1.61 2.81
N ILE A 97 3.14 2.17 3.84
CA ILE A 97 2.76 1.46 5.06
C ILE A 97 1.27 1.68 5.30
N GLU A 98 0.58 0.62 5.71
CA GLU A 98 -0.81 0.70 6.14
C GLU A 98 -0.97 -0.04 7.47
N PHE A 99 -1.62 0.61 8.42
CA PHE A 99 -1.84 0.09 9.76
C PHE A 99 -3.28 0.31 10.16
N SER A 100 -4.03 -0.78 10.32
CA SER A 100 -5.44 -0.72 10.68
C SER A 100 -5.68 -1.46 12.00
N SER A 101 -6.64 -0.95 12.78
CA SER A 101 -7.07 -1.56 14.04
C SER A 101 -8.57 -1.79 14.01
N LYS A 102 -9.02 -2.96 14.46
CA LYS A 102 -10.43 -3.29 14.64
C LYS A 102 -10.68 -3.76 16.07
N SER A 103 -11.87 -3.45 16.61
CA SER A 103 -12.28 -3.90 17.95
C SER A 103 -12.91 -5.30 17.96
N ASN A 104 -13.21 -5.83 16.78
CA ASN A 104 -13.71 -7.18 16.54
C ASN A 104 -12.68 -8.01 15.75
N GLU A 105 -13.08 -9.20 15.30
CA GLU A 105 -12.22 -10.04 14.47
C GLU A 105 -11.71 -9.30 13.23
N TYR A 106 -10.40 -9.37 13.00
CA TYR A 106 -9.78 -8.72 11.86
C TYR A 106 -9.88 -9.63 10.64
N GLU A 107 -10.55 -9.13 9.61
CA GLU A 107 -10.54 -9.70 8.26
C GLU A 107 -9.58 -8.89 7.39
N LYS A 108 -8.69 -9.61 6.69
CA LYS A 108 -7.69 -9.05 5.78
C LYS A 108 -8.37 -8.49 4.53
N ASP A 109 -8.28 -7.19 4.34
CA ASP A 109 -8.86 -6.46 3.20
C ASP A 109 -7.75 -5.74 2.41
N ILE A 110 -7.01 -6.51 1.59
CA ILE A 110 -5.92 -5.96 0.78
C ILE A 110 -6.42 -4.90 -0.21
N PRO A 111 -7.53 -5.08 -0.94
CA PRO A 111 -8.06 -4.03 -1.81
C PRO A 111 -8.38 -2.74 -1.05
N GLY A 112 -9.03 -2.83 0.12
CA GLY A 112 -9.33 -1.67 0.94
C GLY A 112 -8.08 -0.94 1.44
N MET A 113 -7.04 -1.68 1.84
CA MET A 113 -5.74 -1.10 2.23
C MET A 113 -5.08 -0.36 1.06
N PHE A 114 -5.07 -0.96 -0.13
CA PHE A 114 -4.49 -0.34 -1.32
C PHE A 114 -5.25 0.92 -1.75
N ASN A 115 -6.59 0.87 -1.68
CA ASN A 115 -7.44 2.01 -2.03
C ASN A 115 -7.13 3.23 -1.17
N GLN A 116 -6.78 3.05 0.12
CA GLN A 116 -6.40 4.18 0.98
C GLN A 116 -5.22 4.98 0.41
N TRP A 117 -4.20 4.30 -0.13
CA TRP A 117 -3.07 4.99 -0.77
C TRP A 117 -3.46 5.64 -2.10
N THR A 118 -4.25 4.96 -2.93
CA THR A 118 -4.64 5.53 -4.24
C THR A 118 -5.64 6.67 -4.12
N ASP A 119 -6.49 6.66 -3.09
CA ASP A 119 -7.49 7.71 -2.86
C ASP A 119 -6.85 9.06 -2.50
N GLU A 120 -5.58 9.05 -2.07
CA GLU A 120 -4.76 10.26 -1.87
C GLU A 120 -4.66 11.11 -3.15
N ALA A 121 -4.82 10.51 -4.33
CA ALA A 121 -4.91 11.22 -5.60
C ALA A 121 -5.96 12.34 -5.58
N SER A 122 -7.03 12.21 -4.79
CA SER A 122 -8.07 13.24 -4.61
C SER A 122 -7.54 14.55 -4.02
N ASN A 123 -6.44 14.50 -3.29
CA ASN A 123 -5.82 15.65 -2.64
C ASN A 123 -4.53 16.10 -3.35
N PHE A 124 -4.13 15.42 -4.42
CA PHE A 124 -2.87 15.67 -5.11
C PHE A 124 -3.02 16.77 -6.18
N ASP A 125 -2.12 17.76 -6.14
CA ASP A 125 -2.05 18.83 -7.14
C ASP A 125 -1.27 18.34 -8.37
N SER A 126 -1.99 18.18 -9.48
CA SER A 126 -1.44 17.71 -10.76
C SER A 126 -0.25 18.52 -11.28
N SER A 127 -0.10 19.79 -10.86
CA SER A 127 1.05 20.61 -11.24
C SER A 127 2.38 20.12 -10.66
N GLN A 128 2.33 19.35 -9.56
CA GLN A 128 3.52 18.84 -8.86
C GLN A 128 4.15 17.62 -9.54
N VAL A 129 3.46 16.96 -10.49
CA VAL A 129 3.98 15.77 -11.19
C VAL A 129 5.32 16.04 -11.87
N ASN A 130 5.48 17.22 -12.48
CA ASN A 130 6.73 17.60 -13.15
C ASN A 130 7.88 17.88 -12.17
N ASP A 131 7.56 18.36 -10.96
CA ASP A 131 8.57 18.64 -9.93
C ASP A 131 9.11 17.35 -9.31
N MET A 132 8.29 16.30 -9.21
CA MET A 132 8.70 14.98 -8.73
C MET A 132 9.55 14.23 -9.76
N SER A 133 9.26 14.38 -11.05
CA SER A 133 9.99 13.71 -12.14
C SER A 133 11.46 14.16 -12.25
N ASN A 134 11.81 15.30 -11.65
CA ASN A 134 13.15 15.87 -11.67
C ASN A 134 13.98 15.54 -10.41
N GLN A 135 13.44 14.73 -9.49
CA GLN A 135 14.08 14.40 -8.20
C GLN A 135 14.57 12.94 -8.11
N SER A 136 14.36 12.13 -9.15
CA SER A 136 14.79 10.73 -9.25
C SER A 136 16.06 10.55 -10.07
#